data_AF-W7PIV4-F1
#
_entry.id   AF-W7PIV4-F1
#
_cell.length_a   1.000
_cell.length_b   1.000
_cell.length_c   1.000
_cell.angle_alpha   90.00
_cell.angle_beta   90.00
_cell.angle_gamma   90.00
#
_symmetry.space_group_name_H-M   'P 1'
#
loop_
_entity.id
_entity.type
_entity.pdbx_description
1 polymer ?
#
loop_
_entity_poly.entity_id
_entity_poly.type
_entity_poly.pdbx_seq_one_letter_code
_entity_poly.pdbx_strand_id
1 'polypeptide(L)'
;MTAAIKLVAERAGITAKVKSFPWWLISAMSPFNITLHEMREMRYLWEQTIEMDNSKLIGFLGHEPQTPLNEAVHSTLVGLGCI
;
A
#
# COMPACT_ATOMS: atom_id res chain seq x y z
N MET A 1 5.57 -0.82 1.77
CA MET A 1 4.48 0.16 1.93
C MET A 1 4.30 0.63 3.38
N THR A 2 3.95 -0.24 4.33
CA THR A 2 3.62 0.16 5.71
C THR A 2 4.70 0.96 6.44
N ALA A 3 5.97 0.60 6.23
CA ALA A 3 7.11 1.33 6.81
C ALA A 3 7.21 2.78 6.31
N ALA A 4 6.95 3.02 5.02
CA ALA A 4 6.96 4.36 4.43
C ALA A 4 5.85 5.24 5.00
N ILE A 5 4.63 4.70 5.11
CA ILE A 5 3.48 5.39 5.70
C ILE A 5 3.74 5.73 7.17
N LYS A 6 4.28 4.78 7.95
CA LYS A 6 4.60 5.00 9.36
C LYS A 6 5.65 6.09 9.54
N LEU A 7 6.72 6.06 8.75
CA LEU A 7 7.81 7.04 8.81
C LEU A 7 7.31 8.45 8.48
N VAL A 8 6.46 8.58 7.46
CA VAL A 8 5.84 9.86 7.10
C VAL A 8 4.88 10.34 8.18
N ALA A 9 4.03 9.46 8.71
CA ALA A 9 3.11 9.81 9.79
C ALA A 9 3.87 10.28 11.04
N GLU A 10 4.97 9.62 11.38
CA GLU A 10 5.86 10.03 12.47
C GLU A 10 6.47 11.42 12.22
N ARG A 11 6.88 11.72 10.98
CA ARG A 11 7.36 13.07 10.60
C ARG A 11 6.28 14.15 10.71
N ALA A 12 5.02 13.79 10.49
CA ALA A 12 3.87 14.66 10.70
C ALA A 12 3.42 14.75 12.18
N GLY A 13 4.14 14.10 13.11
CA GLY A 13 3.81 14.08 14.54
C GLY A 13 2.69 13.10 14.93
N ILE A 14 2.27 12.22 14.00
CA ILE A 14 1.20 11.24 14.21
C ILE A 14 1.81 9.87 14.53
N THR A 15 1.52 9.32 15.71
CA THR A 15 1.90 7.94 16.05
C THR A 15 0.96 6.94 15.37
N ALA A 16 1.32 6.51 14.16
CA ALA A 16 0.54 5.52 13.42
C ALA A 16 0.68 4.10 14.02
N LYS A 17 -0.42 3.58 14.57
CA LYS A 17 -0.52 2.17 15.02
C LYS A 17 -0.90 1.29 13.83
N VAL A 18 0.02 0.44 13.42
CA VAL A 18 -0.22 -0.56 12.37
C VAL A 18 -0.90 -1.78 13.00
N LYS A 19 -2.04 -2.20 12.44
CA LYS A 19 -2.72 -3.44 12.82
C LYS A 19 -3.11 -4.22 11.57
N SER A 20 -3.10 -5.55 11.68
CA SER A 20 -3.62 -6.42 10.62
C SER A 20 -5.11 -6.23 10.45
N PHE A 21 -5.57 -6.26 9.20
CA PHE A 21 -6.99 -6.17 8.88
C PHE A 21 -7.75 -7.43 9.37
N PRO A 22 -8.90 -7.29 10.06
CA PRO A 22 -9.57 -8.42 10.69
C PRO A 22 -10.40 -9.26 9.70
N TRP A 23 -9.73 -10.07 8.88
CA TRP A 23 -10.37 -10.92 7.86
C TRP A 23 -11.44 -11.88 8.39
N TRP A 24 -11.33 -12.28 9.67
CA TRP A 24 -12.35 -13.10 10.33
C TRP A 24 -13.70 -12.36 10.45
N LEU A 25 -13.67 -11.06 10.74
CA LEU A 25 -14.87 -10.23 10.88
C LEU A 25 -15.56 -10.06 9.53
N ILE A 26 -14.77 -9.81 8.47
CA ILE A 26 -15.28 -9.73 7.10
C ILE A 26 -15.93 -11.04 6.68
N SER A 27 -15.31 -12.17 7.00
CA SER A 27 -15.85 -13.49 6.70
C SER A 27 -17.17 -13.75 7.44
N ALA A 28 -17.31 -13.26 8.68
CA ALA A 28 -18.54 -13.39 9.47
C ALA A 28 -19.67 -12.46 8.98
N MET A 29 -19.34 -11.26 8.49
CA MET A 29 -20.32 -10.28 8.00
C MET A 29 -20.66 -10.42 6.50
N SER A 30 -19.85 -11.15 5.74
CA SER A 30 -20.04 -11.46 4.32
C SER A 30 -21.46 -11.94 3.94
N PRO A 31 -22.14 -12.83 4.68
CA PRO A 31 -23.50 -13.24 4.31
C PRO A 31 -24.57 -12.14 4.46
N PHE A 32 -24.27 -11.05 5.16
CA PHE A 32 -25.21 -9.95 5.40
C PHE A 32 -25.00 -8.75 4.45
N ASN A 33 -23.85 -8.68 3.76
CA ASN A 33 -23.50 -7.54 2.91
C ASN A 33 -22.70 -8.00 1.67
N ILE A 34 -23.25 -7.72 0.50
CA ILE A 34 -22.68 -8.07 -0.80
C ILE A 34 -21.29 -7.45 -0.99
N THR A 35 -21.06 -6.20 -0.57
CA THR A 35 -19.76 -5.55 -0.68
C THR A 35 -18.68 -6.30 0.10
N LEU A 36 -19.00 -6.84 1.29
CA LEU A 36 -18.06 -7.62 2.09
C LEU A 36 -17.80 -9.00 1.52
N HIS A 37 -18.80 -9.57 0.84
CA HIS A 37 -18.64 -10.80 0.06
C HIS A 37 -17.63 -10.62 -1.08
N GLU A 38 -17.81 -9.59 -1.90
CA GLU A 38 -16.89 -9.25 -3.00
C GLU A 38 -15.46 -8.95 -2.48
N MET A 39 -15.34 -8.24 -1.36
CA MET A 39 -14.04 -7.99 -0.72
C MET A 39 -13.31 -9.29 -0.35
N ARG A 40 -14.04 -10.37 -0.03
CA ARG A 40 -13.44 -11.66 0.30
C ARG A 40 -12.82 -12.32 -0.93
N GLU A 41 -13.37 -12.10 -2.13
CA GLU A 41 -12.78 -12.57 -3.38
C GLU A 41 -11.48 -11.83 -3.69
N MET A 42 -11.42 -10.54 -3.38
CA MET A 42 -10.21 -9.71 -3.53
C MET A 42 -9.15 -9.95 -2.46
N ARG A 43 -9.40 -10.84 -1.48
CA ARG A 43 -8.47 -11.15 -0.39
C ARG A 43 -7.10 -11.61 -0.88
N TYR A 44 -7.03 -12.29 -2.03
CA TYR A 44 -5.75 -12.77 -2.57
C TYR A 44 -4.76 -11.61 -2.83
N LEU A 45 -5.25 -10.43 -3.24
CA LEU A 45 -4.43 -9.23 -3.44
C LEU A 45 -3.83 -8.68 -2.15
N TRP A 46 -4.42 -9.03 -1.01
CA TRP A 46 -3.94 -8.63 0.31
C TRP A 46 -2.86 -9.59 0.83
N GLU A 47 -2.96 -10.87 0.46
CA GLU A 47 -2.04 -11.91 0.92
C GLU A 47 -0.82 -12.06 0.01
N GLN A 48 -0.99 -11.85 -1.30
CA GLN A 48 0.07 -11.93 -2.28
C GLN A 48 0.50 -10.54 -2.71
N THR A 49 1.80 -10.26 -2.51
CA THR A 49 2.39 -9.04 -3.06
C THR A 49 2.54 -9.23 -4.56
N ILE A 50 1.74 -8.49 -5.33
CA ILE A 50 1.91 -8.45 -6.78
C ILE A 50 3.03 -7.45 -7.07
N GLU A 51 4.17 -7.97 -7.49
CA GLU A 51 5.29 -7.17 -7.96
C GLU A 51 5.22 -7.02 -9.48
N MET A 52 5.37 -5.79 -9.96
CA MET A 52 5.41 -5.51 -11.39
C MET A 52 6.84 -5.74 -11.90
N ASP A 53 7.00 -6.69 -12.82
CA ASP A 53 8.28 -6.93 -13.47
C ASP A 53 8.65 -5.76 -14.41
N ASN A 54 9.75 -5.09 -14.11
CA ASN A 54 10.30 -3.97 -14.88
C ASN A 54 11.38 -4.41 -15.89
N SER A 55 11.63 -5.71 -16.07
CA SER A 55 12.69 -6.22 -16.97
C SER A 55 12.56 -5.70 -18.41
N LYS A 56 11.34 -5.62 -18.94
CA LYS A 56 11.08 -5.07 -20.28
C LYS A 56 11.36 -3.57 -20.35
N LEU A 57 11.06 -2.83 -19.27
CA LEU A 57 11.28 -1.39 -19.19
C LEU A 57 12.77 -1.08 -19.12
N ILE A 58 13.52 -1.82 -18.30
CA ILE A 58 14.97 -1.73 -18.22
C ILE A 58 15.60 -2.11 -19.57
N GLY A 59 15.09 -3.15 -20.24
CA GLY A 59 15.56 -3.54 -21.57
C GLY A 59 15.35 -2.45 -22.63
N PHE A 60 14.33 -1.61 -22.47
CA PHE A 60 14.04 -0.50 -23.39
C PHE A 60 14.81 0.79 -23.04
N LEU A 61 14.85 1.18 -21.77
CA LEU A 61 15.48 2.43 -21.30
C LEU A 61 16.97 2.29 -20.96
N GLY A 62 17.47 1.08 -20.82
CA GLY A 62 18.84 0.76 -20.40
C GLY A 62 19.06 0.87 -18.88
N HIS A 63 18.46 1.86 -18.23
CA HIS A 63 18.49 2.03 -16.78
C HIS A 63 17.19 2.67 -16.28
N GLU A 64 16.67 2.17 -15.15
CA GLU A 64 15.55 2.78 -14.46
C GLU A 64 16.06 3.50 -13.19
N PRO A 65 15.81 4.81 -13.04
CA PRO A 65 16.09 5.51 -11.80
C PRO A 65 15.14 5.02 -10.70
N GLN A 66 15.68 4.23 -9.78
CA GLN A 66 14.95 3.69 -8.62
C GLN A 66 14.94 4.72 -7.49
N THR A 67 13.83 5.43 -7.33
CA THR A 67 13.65 6.35 -6.19
C THR A 67 13.19 5.55 -4.97
N PRO A 68 13.87 5.66 -3.80
CA PRO A 68 13.42 4.99 -2.59
C PRO A 68 11.99 5.39 -2.22
N LEU A 69 11.16 4.40 -1.88
CA LEU A 69 9.73 4.62 -1.60
C LEU A 69 9.48 5.71 -0.54
N ASN A 70 10.30 5.75 0.52
CA ASN A 70 10.17 6.75 1.58
C ASN A 70 10.34 8.18 1.06
N GLU A 71 11.29 8.37 0.14
CA GLU A 71 11.58 9.66 -0.47
C GLU A 71 10.47 10.06 -1.44
N ALA A 72 10.02 9.12 -2.28
CA ALA A 72 8.92 9.34 -3.22
C ALA A 72 7.62 9.77 -2.49
N VAL A 73 7.25 9.08 -1.41
CA VAL A 73 6.05 9.41 -0.62
C VAL A 73 6.21 10.77 0.06
N HIS A 74 7.38 11.05 0.64
CA HIS A 74 7.65 12.35 1.27
C HIS A 74 7.54 13.51 0.28
N SER A 75 8.24 13.44 -0.85
CA SER A 75 8.21 14.47 -1.89
C SER A 75 6.80 14.70 -2.44
N THR A 76 6.02 13.62 -2.57
CA THR A 76 4.61 13.72 -3.00
C THR A 76 3.77 14.49 -1.99
N LEU A 77 3.91 14.20 -0.69
CA LEU A 77 3.11 14.86 0.34
C LEU A 77 3.48 16.33 0.54
N VAL A 78 4.75 16.67 0.41
CA VAL A 78 5.21 18.07 0.35
C VAL A 78 4.59 18.78 -0.86
N GLY A 79 4.62 18.15 -2.05
CA GLY A 79 4.01 18.70 -3.26
C GLY A 79 2.48 18.87 -3.16
N LEU A 80 1.82 18.01 -2.38
CA LEU A 80 0.38 18.11 -2.09
C LEU A 80 0.03 19.06 -0.93
N GLY A 81 1.02 19.63 -0.24
CA GLY A 81 0.82 20.50 0.93
C GLY A 81 0.18 19.80 2.14
N CYS A 82 0.37 18.48 2.26
CA CYS A 82 -0.18 17.69 3.36
C CYS A 82 0.73 17.63 4.59
N ILE A 83 2.02 17.93 4.40
CA ILE A 83 3.08 18.11 5.40
C ILE A 83 3.93 19.30 4.97
#